data_AF-A0A8T7A5P9-F1
#
_entry.id   AF-A0A8T7A5P9-F1
#
_cell.length_a   1.000
_cell.length_b   1.000
_cell.length_c   1.000
_cell.angle_alpha   90.00
_cell.angle_beta   90.00
_cell.angle_gamma   90.00
#
_symmetry.space_group_name_H-M   'P 1'
#
loop_
_entity.id
_entity.type
_entity.pdbx_description
1 polymer ?
#
loop_
_entity_poly.entity_id
_entity_poly.type
_entity_poly.pdbx_seq_one_letter_code
_entity_poly.pdbx_strand_id
1 'polypeptide(L)'
;MKHLPILLKREYWEHPAFWIAPAVVFGIVILGALGGFIQGVGGTIGFTHLVNGLEMTPEGGRTGVIYATFIGIQSVFLIVMPWVIFFYLLDALFSERKERHILFWKSLPVSDTETVISKVLTASLVIPVCFFLGVFVTKIVVLILSTLFIWFGGGSAYELLWKPAPIFSDVGVSIYTIIASGLWMLPFTGWLLFASSLAKKARPFLWAVLTPIFIAMMEGIMFGSNNFVDMIGNYVGSFFETAFQVGNSDLNVDIEGWDDLHKLDLPDDFSLTSIINPVGLLSSIKLWVGAALGSAFIAGAIYLRRYRDDS
;
A
#
# COMPACT_ATOMS: atom_id res chain seq x y z
N MET A 1 -22.11 14.61 -9.64
CA MET A 1 -21.47 13.36 -9.18
C MET A 1 -22.34 12.10 -9.26
N LYS A 2 -23.49 12.07 -9.97
CA LYS A 2 -24.26 10.82 -10.14
C LYS A 2 -23.52 9.77 -10.99
N HIS A 3 -22.55 10.20 -11.80
CA HIS A 3 -21.79 9.35 -12.73
C HIS A 3 -20.54 8.71 -12.11
N LEU A 4 -20.09 9.20 -10.95
CA LEU A 4 -18.82 8.77 -10.33
C LEU A 4 -18.72 7.26 -10.07
N PRO A 5 -19.75 6.57 -9.54
CA PRO A 5 -19.67 5.13 -9.31
C PRO A 5 -19.49 4.33 -10.61
N ILE A 6 -20.06 4.81 -11.72
CA ILE A 6 -19.95 4.17 -13.03
C ILE A 6 -18.54 4.33 -13.58
N LEU A 7 -17.94 5.52 -13.43
CA LEU A 7 -16.55 5.77 -13.83
C LEU A 7 -15.58 4.90 -13.03
N LEU A 8 -15.76 4.78 -11.72
CA LEU A 8 -14.91 3.91 -10.89
C LEU A 8 -15.04 2.44 -11.29
N LYS A 9 -16.28 1.98 -11.56
CA LYS A 9 -16.50 0.64 -12.08
C LYS A 9 -15.77 0.44 -13.40
N ARG A 10 -15.86 1.38 -14.34
CA ARG A 10 -15.15 1.33 -15.62
C ARG A 10 -13.64 1.14 -15.41
N GLU A 11 -13.01 2.01 -14.62
CA GLU A 11 -11.58 1.97 -14.35
C GLU A 11 -11.15 0.60 -13.77
N TYR A 12 -11.97 0.01 -12.89
CA TYR A 12 -11.70 -1.32 -12.34
C TYR A 12 -11.70 -2.42 -13.41
N TRP A 13 -12.64 -2.38 -14.36
CA TRP A 13 -12.74 -3.40 -15.42
C TRP A 13 -11.71 -3.22 -16.54
N GLU A 14 -11.31 -1.97 -16.84
CA GLU A 14 -10.33 -1.66 -17.89
C GLU A 14 -8.89 -2.04 -17.47
N HIS A 15 -8.61 -2.07 -16.16
CA HIS A 15 -7.26 -2.29 -15.65
C HIS A 15 -7.13 -3.59 -14.85
N PRO A 16 -6.85 -4.74 -15.51
CA PRO A 16 -6.72 -6.02 -14.85
C PRO A 16 -5.49 -6.09 -13.92
N ALA A 17 -4.57 -5.14 -13.97
CA ALA A 17 -3.48 -5.07 -13.00
C ALA A 17 -3.99 -4.99 -11.55
N PHE A 18 -5.18 -4.43 -11.32
CA PHE A 18 -5.73 -4.22 -9.98
C PHE A 18 -6.04 -5.53 -9.24
N TRP A 19 -6.41 -6.59 -9.95
CA TRP A 19 -6.66 -7.92 -9.37
C TRP A 19 -5.53 -8.93 -9.66
N ILE A 20 -4.75 -8.77 -10.74
CA ILE A 20 -3.72 -9.74 -11.14
C ILE A 20 -2.51 -9.53 -10.25
N ALA A 21 -2.09 -8.29 -10.02
CA ALA A 21 -0.94 -8.00 -9.18
C ALA A 21 -1.09 -8.57 -7.75
N PRO A 22 -2.18 -8.28 -7.00
CA PRO A 22 -2.35 -8.89 -5.68
C PRO A 22 -2.53 -10.42 -5.75
N ALA A 23 -3.11 -10.98 -6.81
CA ALA A 23 -3.20 -12.44 -6.98
C ALA A 23 -1.83 -13.10 -7.21
N VAL A 24 -0.93 -12.45 -7.95
CA VAL A 24 0.45 -12.92 -8.14
C VAL A 24 1.21 -12.87 -6.82
N VAL A 25 1.09 -11.76 -6.07
CA VAL A 25 1.71 -11.64 -4.75
C VAL A 25 1.17 -12.69 -3.78
N PHE A 26 -0.15 -12.91 -3.75
CA PHE A 26 -0.78 -14.01 -3.03
C PHE A 26 -0.11 -15.35 -3.39
N GLY A 27 0.02 -15.68 -4.67
CA GLY A 27 0.65 -16.92 -5.12
C GLY A 27 2.10 -17.06 -4.61
N ILE A 28 2.90 -15.99 -4.67
CA ILE A 28 4.28 -15.99 -4.17
C ILE A 28 4.32 -16.26 -2.65
N VAL A 29 3.48 -15.56 -1.87
CA VAL A 29 3.42 -15.73 -0.42
C VAL A 29 2.97 -17.15 -0.05
N ILE A 30 1.95 -17.69 -0.72
CA ILE A 30 1.47 -19.05 -0.49
C ILE A 30 2.53 -20.09 -0.85
N LEU A 31 3.27 -19.91 -1.95
CA LEU A 31 4.38 -20.80 -2.29
C LEU A 31 5.47 -20.79 -1.20
N GLY A 32 5.80 -19.62 -0.65
CA GLY A 32 6.71 -19.50 0.48
C GLY A 32 6.20 -20.24 1.73
N ALA A 33 4.93 -20.05 2.08
CA ALA A 33 4.30 -20.72 3.22
C ALA A 33 4.27 -22.25 3.05
N LEU A 34 3.96 -22.74 1.84
CA LEU A 34 4.01 -24.18 1.52
C LEU A 34 5.43 -24.73 1.57
N GLY A 35 6.44 -23.94 1.18
CA GLY A 35 7.85 -24.30 1.35
C GLY A 35 8.21 -24.53 2.83
N GLY A 36 7.70 -23.70 3.72
CA GLY A 36 7.80 -23.91 5.18
C GLY A 36 7.11 -25.19 5.63
N PHE A 37 5.91 -25.47 5.11
CA PHE A 37 5.18 -26.71 5.41
C PHE A 37 5.94 -27.97 4.99
N ILE A 38 6.54 -27.99 3.79
CA ILE A 38 7.33 -29.12 3.29
C ILE A 38 8.53 -29.40 4.18
N GLN A 39 9.21 -28.35 4.66
CA GLN A 39 10.30 -28.47 5.63
C GLN A 39 9.84 -29.07 6.97
N GLY A 40 8.57 -28.86 7.35
CA GLY A 40 7.96 -29.50 8.53
C GLY A 40 7.62 -30.97 8.34
N VAL A 41 7.14 -31.38 7.16
CA VAL A 41 6.75 -32.78 6.85
C VAL A 41 7.96 -33.71 6.67
N GLY A 42 9.00 -33.23 6.00
CA GLY A 42 10.13 -34.08 5.58
C GLY A 42 11.53 -33.52 5.89
N GLY A 43 11.63 -32.40 6.60
CA GLY A 43 12.89 -31.70 6.86
C GLY A 43 13.37 -31.79 8.31
N THR A 44 14.39 -30.99 8.62
CA THR A 44 15.15 -30.96 9.89
C THR A 44 14.33 -30.52 11.11
N ILE A 45 13.20 -29.83 10.90
CA ILE A 45 12.37 -29.23 11.96
C ILE A 45 11.03 -29.97 12.00
N GLY A 46 10.88 -30.95 12.89
CA GLY A 46 9.64 -31.71 13.01
C GLY A 46 8.48 -30.84 13.53
N PHE A 47 7.26 -31.07 13.03
CA PHE A 47 6.04 -30.36 13.44
C PHE A 47 5.87 -30.28 14.96
N THR A 48 6.14 -31.38 15.67
CA THR A 48 6.04 -31.46 17.14
C THR A 48 7.01 -30.51 17.84
N HIS A 49 8.22 -30.29 17.31
CA HIS A 49 9.18 -29.35 17.91
C HIS A 49 8.68 -27.90 17.82
N LEU A 50 8.09 -27.53 16.68
CA LEU A 50 7.54 -26.19 16.49
C LEU A 50 6.29 -25.96 17.35
N VAL A 51 5.39 -26.94 17.43
CA VAL A 51 4.23 -26.85 18.34
C VAL A 51 4.68 -26.74 19.80
N ASN A 52 5.61 -27.56 20.26
CA ASN A 52 6.13 -27.48 21.62
C ASN A 52 6.79 -26.12 21.90
N GLY A 53 7.54 -25.57 20.94
CA GLY A 53 8.11 -24.22 21.07
C GLY A 53 7.05 -23.14 21.22
N LEU A 54 5.97 -23.21 20.43
CA LEU A 54 4.84 -22.30 20.57
C LEU A 54 4.12 -22.48 21.91
N GLU A 55 3.90 -23.72 22.37
CA GLU A 55 3.28 -24.01 23.66
C GLU A 55 4.09 -23.51 24.86
N MET A 56 5.43 -23.53 24.76
CA MET A 56 6.33 -22.97 25.77
C MET A 56 6.43 -21.44 25.72
N THR A 57 6.00 -20.81 24.62
CA THR A 57 6.01 -19.35 24.47
C THR A 57 4.83 -18.72 25.22
N PRO A 58 5.02 -17.63 25.97
CA PRO A 58 3.93 -16.86 26.58
C PRO A 58 2.91 -16.35 25.55
N GLU A 59 1.68 -16.02 25.99
CA GLU A 59 0.62 -15.54 25.09
C GLU A 59 1.01 -14.23 24.36
N GLY A 60 1.64 -13.27 25.04
CA GLY A 60 2.18 -12.04 24.43
C GLY A 60 3.18 -12.31 23.29
N GLY A 61 4.13 -13.22 23.51
CA GLY A 61 5.11 -13.62 22.49
C GLY A 61 4.48 -14.30 21.27
N ARG A 62 3.48 -15.17 21.47
CA ARG A 62 2.74 -15.80 20.35
C ARG A 62 2.01 -14.75 19.51
N THR A 63 1.38 -13.79 20.19
CA THR A 63 0.69 -12.67 19.55
C THR A 63 1.67 -11.84 18.73
N GLY A 64 2.86 -11.56 19.26
CA GLY A 64 3.94 -10.88 18.56
C GLY A 64 4.38 -11.56 17.27
N VAL A 65 4.57 -12.89 17.30
CA VAL A 65 4.93 -13.67 16.10
C VAL A 65 3.84 -13.60 15.03
N ILE A 66 2.57 -13.67 15.41
CA ILE A 66 1.45 -13.54 14.46
C ILE A 66 1.41 -12.14 13.86
N TYR A 67 1.64 -11.09 14.65
CA TYR A 67 1.67 -9.72 14.15
C TYR A 67 2.83 -9.50 13.18
N ALA A 68 4.03 -9.97 13.53
CA ALA A 68 5.19 -9.90 12.64
C ALA A 68 4.91 -10.62 11.32
N THR A 69 4.23 -11.77 11.36
CA THR A 69 3.79 -12.50 10.17
C THR A 69 2.79 -11.68 9.35
N PHE A 70 1.81 -11.04 9.98
CA PHE A 70 0.81 -10.21 9.29
C PHE A 70 1.44 -8.97 8.64
N ILE A 71 2.34 -8.29 9.35
CA ILE A 71 3.13 -7.16 8.84
C ILE A 71 4.03 -7.62 7.69
N GLY A 72 4.67 -8.78 7.83
CA GLY A 72 5.51 -9.40 6.81
C GLY A 72 4.72 -9.69 5.53
N ILE A 73 3.52 -10.27 5.63
CA ILE A 73 2.64 -10.48 4.48
C ILE A 73 2.26 -9.12 3.86
N GLN A 74 1.84 -8.17 4.68
CA GLN A 74 1.38 -6.86 4.21
C GLN A 74 2.48 -6.04 3.51
N SER A 75 3.73 -6.13 3.97
CA SER A 75 4.86 -5.39 3.39
C SER A 75 5.14 -5.81 1.94
N VAL A 76 5.00 -7.10 1.60
CA VAL A 76 5.17 -7.58 0.22
C VAL A 76 4.15 -6.95 -0.72
N PHE A 77 2.88 -6.83 -0.29
CA PHE A 77 1.85 -6.15 -1.06
C PHE A 77 2.10 -4.64 -1.16
N LEU A 78 2.56 -4.01 -0.07
CA LEU A 78 2.91 -2.59 -0.03
C LEU A 78 4.09 -2.23 -0.95
N ILE A 79 5.00 -3.16 -1.23
CA ILE A 79 6.08 -2.93 -2.20
C ILE A 79 5.54 -2.89 -3.62
N VAL A 80 4.58 -3.75 -3.96
CA VAL A 80 4.04 -3.90 -5.33
C VAL A 80 2.98 -2.84 -5.65
N MET A 81 2.12 -2.49 -4.69
CA MET A 81 0.99 -1.57 -4.90
C MET A 81 1.40 -0.20 -5.48
N PRO A 82 2.43 0.51 -4.99
CA PRO A 82 2.85 1.80 -5.54
C PRO A 82 3.22 1.73 -7.01
N TRP A 83 3.78 0.61 -7.49
CA TRP A 83 4.08 0.42 -8.91
C TRP A 83 2.82 0.32 -9.76
N VAL A 84 1.81 -0.41 -9.29
CA VAL A 84 0.52 -0.49 -9.98
C VAL A 84 -0.14 0.89 -10.05
N ILE A 85 -0.14 1.63 -8.95
CA ILE A 85 -0.66 3.01 -8.90
C ILE A 85 0.13 3.93 -9.85
N PHE A 86 1.47 3.84 -9.82
CA PHE A 86 2.35 4.67 -10.64
C PHE A 86 2.09 4.46 -12.13
N PHE A 87 2.10 3.20 -12.60
CA PHE A 87 1.85 2.90 -14.01
C PHE A 87 0.41 3.22 -14.44
N TYR A 88 -0.57 2.98 -13.57
CA TYR A 88 -1.94 3.39 -13.79
C TYR A 88 -2.04 4.91 -14.02
N LEU A 89 -1.54 5.71 -13.07
CA LEU A 89 -1.66 7.18 -13.14
C LEU A 89 -0.93 7.79 -14.34
N LEU A 90 0.20 7.23 -14.74
CA LEU A 90 0.93 7.68 -15.93
C LEU A 90 0.14 7.44 -17.21
N ASP A 91 -0.54 6.30 -17.33
CA ASP A 91 -1.27 5.95 -18.54
C ASP A 91 -2.68 6.57 -18.56
N ALA A 92 -3.32 6.74 -17.40
CA ALA A 92 -4.75 6.99 -17.28
C ALA A 92 -5.30 8.20 -18.08
N LEU A 93 -4.55 9.30 -18.23
CA LEU A 93 -4.97 10.44 -19.06
C LEU A 93 -4.31 10.45 -20.44
N PHE A 94 -3.22 9.70 -20.61
CA PHE A 94 -2.47 9.64 -21.86
C PHE A 94 -3.11 8.67 -22.85
N SER A 95 -3.50 7.47 -22.42
CA SER A 95 -4.15 6.46 -23.25
C SER A 95 -5.49 6.95 -23.79
N GLU A 96 -6.29 7.66 -22.97
CA GLU A 96 -7.57 8.25 -23.40
C GLU A 96 -7.42 9.22 -24.59
N ARG A 97 -6.29 9.95 -24.68
CA ARG A 97 -5.99 10.81 -25.84
C ARG A 97 -5.48 10.00 -27.02
N LYS A 98 -4.53 9.09 -26.77
CA LYS A 98 -3.91 8.25 -27.81
C LYS A 98 -4.96 7.44 -28.57
N GLU A 99 -5.95 6.91 -27.87
CA GLU A 99 -6.98 6.02 -28.43
C GLU A 99 -8.23 6.78 -28.92
N ARG A 100 -8.22 8.13 -28.86
CA ARG A 100 -9.33 9.02 -29.26
C ARG A 100 -10.67 8.75 -28.57
N HIS A 101 -10.70 7.92 -27.54
CA HIS A 101 -11.89 7.71 -26.69
C HIS A 101 -12.37 9.01 -26.03
N ILE A 102 -11.51 10.03 -25.92
CA ILE A 102 -11.86 11.37 -25.44
C ILE A 102 -13.09 11.99 -26.14
N LEU A 103 -13.27 11.76 -27.45
CA LEU A 103 -14.42 12.30 -28.21
C LEU A 103 -15.75 11.63 -27.82
N PHE A 104 -15.70 10.35 -27.46
CA PHE A 104 -16.86 9.63 -26.92
C PHE A 104 -17.18 10.11 -25.49
N TRP A 105 -16.17 10.30 -24.65
CA TRP A 105 -16.41 10.78 -23.28
C TRP A 105 -16.93 12.22 -23.23
N LYS A 106 -16.52 13.07 -24.18
CA LYS A 106 -17.08 14.43 -24.32
C LYS A 106 -18.52 14.48 -24.83
N SER A 107 -18.99 13.44 -25.51
CA SER A 107 -20.41 13.36 -25.93
C SER A 107 -21.32 12.80 -24.82
N LEU A 108 -20.74 12.19 -23.79
CA LEU A 108 -21.46 11.83 -22.57
C LEU A 108 -21.62 13.06 -21.64
N PRO A 109 -22.67 13.12 -20.81
CA PRO A 109 -22.90 14.22 -19.86
C PRO A 109 -21.98 14.10 -18.62
N VAL A 110 -20.67 13.91 -18.84
CA VAL A 110 -19.64 13.75 -17.81
C VAL A 110 -18.64 14.88 -17.92
N SER A 111 -18.34 15.55 -16.81
CA SER A 111 -17.36 16.65 -16.80
C SER A 111 -15.91 16.16 -16.78
N ASP A 112 -14.99 16.98 -17.29
CA ASP A 112 -13.54 16.72 -17.19
C ASP A 112 -13.08 16.59 -15.74
N THR A 113 -13.67 17.38 -14.84
CA THR A 113 -13.43 17.31 -13.40
C THR A 113 -13.84 15.95 -12.83
N GLU A 114 -15.04 15.46 -13.14
CA GLU A 114 -15.49 14.13 -12.68
C GLU A 114 -14.58 13.01 -13.19
N THR A 115 -14.05 13.13 -14.41
CA THR A 115 -13.12 12.15 -14.99
C THR A 115 -11.75 12.15 -14.31
N VAL A 116 -11.20 13.33 -14.00
CA VAL A 116 -9.91 13.39 -13.29
C VAL A 116 -10.09 12.95 -11.83
N ILE A 117 -11.17 13.35 -11.17
CA ILE A 117 -11.49 12.93 -9.79
C ILE A 117 -11.67 11.41 -9.72
N SER A 118 -12.32 10.77 -10.71
CA SER A 118 -12.45 9.31 -10.70
C SER A 118 -11.08 8.63 -10.73
N LYS A 119 -10.10 9.15 -11.49
CA LYS A 119 -8.74 8.59 -11.53
C LYS A 119 -7.98 8.81 -10.23
N VAL A 120 -8.15 9.97 -9.58
CA VAL A 120 -7.61 10.23 -8.24
C VAL A 120 -8.18 9.22 -7.24
N LEU A 121 -9.50 9.04 -7.21
CA LEU A 121 -10.16 8.09 -6.31
C LEU A 121 -9.82 6.63 -6.63
N THR A 122 -9.63 6.28 -7.90
CA THR A 122 -9.16 4.94 -8.28
C THR A 122 -7.78 4.68 -7.68
N ALA A 123 -6.85 5.62 -7.82
CA ALA A 123 -5.49 5.49 -7.29
C ALA A 123 -5.42 5.53 -5.76
N SER A 124 -6.22 6.38 -5.11
CA SER A 124 -6.16 6.57 -3.65
C SER A 124 -7.05 5.62 -2.85
N LEU A 125 -8.08 5.02 -3.47
CA LEU A 125 -9.03 4.14 -2.78
C LEU A 125 -9.20 2.79 -3.48
N VAL A 126 -9.56 2.76 -4.76
CA VAL A 126 -9.94 1.48 -5.43
C VAL A 126 -8.76 0.52 -5.49
N ILE A 127 -7.59 0.98 -5.94
CA ILE A 127 -6.38 0.13 -6.02
C ILE A 127 -5.96 -0.33 -4.62
N PRO A 128 -5.81 0.55 -3.60
CA PRO A 128 -5.53 0.12 -2.22
C PRO A 128 -6.54 -0.87 -1.64
N VAL A 129 -7.84 -0.71 -1.92
CA VAL A 129 -8.87 -1.67 -1.47
C VAL A 129 -8.68 -3.03 -2.13
N CYS A 130 -8.37 -3.09 -3.42
CA CYS A 130 -8.09 -4.36 -4.10
C CYS A 130 -6.88 -5.08 -3.49
N PHE A 131 -5.80 -4.33 -3.20
CA PHE A 131 -4.63 -4.87 -2.53
C PHE A 131 -4.92 -5.32 -1.10
N PHE A 132 -5.72 -4.56 -0.35
CA PHE A 132 -6.17 -4.95 0.99
C PHE A 132 -6.96 -6.26 0.96
N LEU A 133 -7.88 -6.44 0.01
CA LEU A 133 -8.59 -7.71 -0.14
C LEU A 133 -7.63 -8.87 -0.43
N GLY A 134 -6.62 -8.64 -1.28
CA GLY A 134 -5.55 -9.61 -1.53
C GLY A 134 -4.77 -9.97 -0.26
N VAL A 135 -4.34 -8.97 0.52
CA VAL A 135 -3.66 -9.17 1.82
C VAL A 135 -4.55 -9.96 2.77
N PHE A 136 -5.81 -9.55 2.92
CA PHE A 136 -6.76 -10.19 3.82
C PHE A 136 -6.96 -11.67 3.47
N VAL A 137 -7.22 -11.98 2.20
CA VAL A 137 -7.35 -13.36 1.73
C VAL A 137 -6.06 -14.15 1.97
N THR A 138 -4.89 -13.54 1.72
CA THR A 138 -3.59 -14.17 1.98
C THR A 138 -3.41 -14.51 3.46
N LYS A 139 -3.68 -13.57 4.36
CA LYS A 139 -3.58 -13.78 5.82
C LYS A 139 -4.50 -14.93 6.27
N ILE A 140 -5.74 -14.98 5.79
CA ILE A 140 -6.67 -16.07 6.11
C ILE A 140 -6.18 -17.42 5.59
N VAL A 141 -5.69 -17.49 4.35
CA VAL A 141 -5.19 -18.76 3.78
C VAL A 141 -3.93 -19.23 4.53
N VAL A 142 -3.04 -18.31 4.90
CA VAL A 142 -1.87 -18.63 5.73
C VAL A 142 -2.30 -19.16 7.10
N LEU A 143 -3.26 -18.54 7.77
CA LEU A 143 -3.80 -19.06 9.04
C LEU A 143 -4.40 -20.48 8.90
N ILE A 144 -5.10 -20.76 7.80
CA ILE A 144 -5.65 -22.09 7.52
C ILE A 144 -4.51 -23.10 7.30
N LEU A 145 -3.47 -22.75 6.54
CA LEU A 145 -2.30 -23.60 6.34
C LEU A 145 -1.55 -23.86 7.67
N SER A 146 -1.38 -22.83 8.49
CA SER A 146 -0.78 -22.94 9.83
C SER A 146 -1.63 -23.79 10.78
N THR A 147 -2.95 -23.80 10.62
CA THR A 147 -3.85 -24.70 11.39
C THR A 147 -3.51 -26.17 11.10
N LEU A 148 -3.34 -26.51 9.82
CA LEU A 148 -2.93 -27.87 9.43
C LEU A 148 -1.57 -28.22 10.04
N PHE A 149 -0.61 -27.30 9.99
CA PHE A 149 0.71 -27.47 10.59
C PHE A 149 0.63 -27.82 12.09
N ILE A 150 -0.16 -27.06 12.86
CA ILE A 150 -0.33 -27.26 14.29
C ILE A 150 -1.00 -28.61 14.60
N TRP A 151 -2.01 -28.99 13.82
CA TRP A 151 -2.68 -30.29 13.99
C TRP A 151 -1.75 -31.47 13.72
N PHE A 152 -0.88 -31.41 12.71
CA PHE A 152 0.13 -32.45 12.49
C PHE A 152 1.16 -32.53 13.62
N GLY A 153 1.43 -31.43 14.31
CA GLY A 153 2.29 -31.40 15.50
C GLY A 153 1.59 -31.80 16.81
N GLY A 154 0.27 -32.01 16.79
CA GLY A 154 -0.53 -32.43 17.96
C GLY A 154 -1.05 -31.28 18.85
N GLY A 155 -0.91 -30.03 18.43
CA GLY A 155 -1.30 -28.86 19.23
C GLY A 155 -2.73 -28.38 18.99
N SER A 156 -3.22 -27.52 19.89
CA SER A 156 -4.50 -26.83 19.71
C SER A 156 -4.35 -25.58 18.83
N ALA A 157 -4.85 -25.64 17.59
CA ALA A 157 -4.82 -24.48 16.69
C ALA A 157 -5.63 -23.28 17.19
N TYR A 158 -6.68 -23.50 17.99
CA TYR A 158 -7.44 -22.40 18.55
C TYR A 158 -6.60 -21.58 19.53
N GLU A 159 -5.96 -22.24 20.51
CA GLU A 159 -5.15 -21.57 21.53
C GLU A 159 -3.86 -20.97 20.97
N LEU A 160 -3.21 -21.66 20.03
CA LEU A 160 -1.90 -21.27 19.53
C LEU A 160 -1.94 -20.27 18.37
N LEU A 161 -3.07 -20.16 17.66
CA LEU A 161 -3.15 -19.38 16.42
C LEU A 161 -4.37 -18.46 16.36
N TRP A 162 -5.59 -19.00 16.47
CA TRP A 162 -6.80 -18.23 16.18
C TRP A 162 -7.20 -17.27 17.30
N LYS A 163 -7.04 -17.65 18.56
CA LYS A 163 -7.29 -16.80 19.74
C LYS A 163 -6.36 -15.57 19.78
N PRO A 164 -5.04 -15.69 19.58
CA PRO A 164 -4.14 -14.53 19.52
C PRO A 164 -4.17 -13.76 18.17
N ALA A 165 -4.90 -14.24 17.15
CA ALA A 165 -4.93 -13.58 15.84
C ALA A 165 -5.75 -12.25 15.86
N PRO A 166 -5.16 -11.11 15.47
CA PRO A 166 -5.78 -9.78 15.59
C PRO A 166 -6.67 -9.44 14.38
N ILE A 167 -7.52 -10.35 13.93
CA ILE A 167 -8.18 -10.22 12.61
C ILE A 167 -9.00 -8.92 12.53
N PHE A 168 -9.74 -8.57 13.57
CA PHE A 168 -10.60 -7.38 13.56
C PHE A 168 -9.83 -6.06 13.69
N SER A 169 -8.82 -6.02 14.57
CA SER A 169 -7.99 -4.83 14.74
C SER A 169 -7.13 -4.58 13.51
N ASP A 170 -6.61 -5.63 12.87
CA ASP A 170 -5.88 -5.55 11.59
C ASP A 170 -6.71 -4.94 10.45
N VAL A 171 -7.98 -5.34 10.33
CA VAL A 171 -8.91 -4.75 9.36
C VAL A 171 -9.13 -3.26 9.64
N GLY A 172 -9.34 -2.88 10.91
CA GLY A 172 -9.49 -1.48 11.30
C GLY A 172 -8.27 -0.62 10.95
N VAL A 173 -7.06 -1.12 11.27
CA VAL A 173 -5.79 -0.46 10.95
C VAL A 173 -5.60 -0.36 9.44
N SER A 174 -5.97 -1.38 8.68
CA SER A 174 -5.86 -1.38 7.22
C SER A 174 -6.79 -0.34 6.57
N ILE A 175 -8.03 -0.21 7.05
CA ILE A 175 -8.97 0.82 6.58
C ILE A 175 -8.40 2.22 6.85
N TYR A 176 -7.90 2.45 8.06
CA TYR A 176 -7.22 3.70 8.41
C TYR A 176 -6.04 3.98 7.48
N THR A 177 -5.21 2.96 7.21
CA THR A 177 -4.01 3.07 6.36
C THR A 177 -4.36 3.44 4.92
N ILE A 178 -5.44 2.88 4.36
CA ILE A 178 -5.92 3.22 3.01
C ILE A 178 -6.27 4.71 2.94
N ILE A 179 -7.05 5.21 3.89
CA ILE A 179 -7.48 6.61 3.92
C ILE A 179 -6.28 7.54 4.15
N ALA A 180 -5.45 7.23 5.15
CA ALA A 180 -4.27 8.00 5.51
C ALA A 180 -3.27 8.10 4.36
N SER A 181 -2.93 6.97 3.73
CA SER A 181 -1.99 6.94 2.61
C SER A 181 -2.55 7.62 1.36
N GLY A 182 -3.85 7.46 1.09
CA GLY A 182 -4.53 8.15 -0.01
C GLY A 182 -4.46 9.68 0.12
N LEU A 183 -4.64 10.21 1.33
CA LEU A 183 -4.50 11.65 1.62
C LEU A 183 -3.04 12.10 1.57
N TRP A 184 -2.13 11.34 2.16
CA TRP A 184 -0.70 11.68 2.22
C TRP A 184 -0.05 11.69 0.84
N MET A 185 -0.46 10.80 -0.06
CA MET A 185 0.14 10.63 -1.38
C MET A 185 -0.48 11.52 -2.47
N LEU A 186 -1.45 12.38 -2.14
CA LEU A 186 -2.06 13.34 -3.06
C LEU A 186 -1.07 14.17 -3.91
N PRO A 187 0.04 14.73 -3.36
CA PRO A 187 0.99 15.48 -4.20
C PRO A 187 1.61 14.61 -5.31
N PHE A 188 1.91 13.34 -5.03
CA PHE A 188 2.43 12.41 -6.03
C PHE A 188 1.33 11.98 -7.02
N THR A 189 0.13 11.68 -6.53
CA THR A 189 -1.02 11.35 -7.39
C THR A 189 -1.32 12.49 -8.36
N GLY A 190 -1.35 13.72 -7.85
CA GLY A 190 -1.56 14.93 -8.65
C GLY A 190 -0.44 15.15 -9.66
N TRP A 191 0.82 15.06 -9.24
CA TRP A 191 1.98 15.20 -10.13
C TRP A 191 1.94 14.19 -11.29
N LEU A 192 1.67 12.92 -11.01
CA LEU A 192 1.64 11.87 -12.03
C LEU A 192 0.50 12.09 -13.03
N LEU A 193 -0.69 12.49 -12.57
CA LEU A 193 -1.79 12.87 -13.46
C LEU A 193 -1.46 14.11 -14.29
N PHE A 194 -0.81 15.11 -13.68
CA PHE A 194 -0.38 16.29 -14.38
C PHE A 194 0.63 15.97 -15.47
N ALA A 195 1.65 15.15 -15.17
CA ALA A 195 2.61 14.65 -16.14
C ALA A 195 1.94 13.82 -17.25
N SER A 196 0.97 12.96 -16.89
CA SER A 196 0.13 12.21 -17.84
C SER A 196 -0.64 13.15 -18.76
N SER A 197 -1.16 14.27 -18.26
CA SER A 197 -1.85 15.28 -19.07
C SER A 197 -0.92 16.11 -19.98
N LEU A 198 0.33 16.33 -19.56
CA LEU A 198 1.31 17.13 -20.29
C LEU A 198 1.87 16.44 -21.54
N ALA A 199 2.02 15.11 -21.52
CA ALA A 199 2.68 14.36 -22.57
C ALA A 199 1.88 14.34 -23.90
N LYS A 200 2.43 14.94 -24.99
CA LYS A 200 1.84 14.91 -26.35
C LYS A 200 2.24 13.68 -27.17
N LYS A 201 3.53 13.39 -27.24
CA LYS A 201 4.12 12.32 -28.08
C LYS A 201 5.13 11.44 -27.33
N ALA A 202 5.74 11.98 -26.29
CA ALA A 202 6.64 11.24 -25.40
C ALA A 202 5.85 10.38 -24.41
N ARG A 203 6.43 9.28 -23.95
CA ARG A 203 5.84 8.45 -22.90
C ARG A 203 5.73 9.30 -21.61
N PRO A 204 4.55 9.38 -20.96
CA PRO A 204 4.34 10.16 -19.72
C PRO A 204 5.41 9.92 -18.65
N PHE A 205 5.90 8.69 -18.57
CA PHE A 205 7.02 8.28 -17.72
C PHE A 205 8.23 9.22 -17.79
N LEU A 206 8.62 9.66 -18.99
CA LEU A 206 9.79 10.53 -19.17
C LEU A 206 9.57 11.87 -18.47
N TRP A 207 8.41 12.50 -18.63
CA TRP A 207 8.11 13.77 -17.95
C TRP A 207 8.00 13.60 -16.44
N ALA A 208 7.31 12.55 -15.99
CA ALA A 208 7.08 12.31 -14.57
C ALA A 208 8.38 12.05 -13.79
N VAL A 209 9.35 11.35 -14.40
CA VAL A 209 10.60 10.93 -13.73
C VAL A 209 11.76 11.88 -14.04
N LEU A 210 11.92 12.33 -15.29
CA LEU A 210 13.04 13.20 -15.64
C LEU A 210 12.90 14.59 -15.04
N THR A 211 11.68 15.13 -14.86
CA THR A 211 11.53 16.48 -14.31
C THR A 211 12.03 16.56 -12.85
N PRO A 212 11.63 15.68 -11.90
CA PRO A 212 12.21 15.67 -10.57
C PRO A 212 13.73 15.44 -10.57
N ILE A 213 14.22 14.51 -11.40
CA ILE A 213 15.67 14.23 -11.53
C ILE A 213 16.41 15.47 -12.02
N PHE A 214 15.88 16.16 -13.03
CA PHE A 214 16.49 17.36 -13.58
C PHE A 214 16.55 18.48 -12.53
N ILE A 215 15.50 18.66 -11.73
CA ILE A 215 15.49 19.64 -10.63
C ILE A 215 16.57 19.29 -9.60
N ALA A 216 16.64 18.02 -9.17
CA ALA A 216 17.67 17.56 -8.23
C ALA A 216 19.09 17.75 -8.77
N MET A 217 19.34 17.41 -10.03
CA MET A 217 20.64 17.59 -10.68
C MET A 217 21.03 19.08 -10.78
N MET A 218 20.07 19.95 -11.16
CA MET A 218 20.32 21.38 -11.24
C MET A 218 20.61 21.97 -9.87
N GLU A 219 19.93 21.53 -8.81
CA GLU A 219 20.23 21.94 -7.44
C GLU A 219 21.66 21.54 -7.05
N GLY A 220 22.04 20.28 -7.27
CA GLY A 220 23.37 19.79 -6.94
C GLY A 220 24.49 20.50 -7.71
N ILE A 221 24.27 20.83 -8.99
CA ILE A 221 25.26 21.55 -9.81
C ILE A 221 25.36 23.02 -9.43
N MET A 222 24.24 23.71 -9.20
CA MET A 222 24.25 25.16 -8.95
C MET A 222 24.57 25.52 -7.50
N PHE A 223 24.09 24.72 -6.54
CA PHE A 223 24.14 25.05 -5.12
C PHE A 223 24.92 24.03 -4.28
N GLY A 224 25.29 22.87 -4.84
CA GLY A 224 26.00 21.82 -4.10
C GLY A 224 25.16 21.18 -2.99
N SER A 225 23.83 21.30 -3.06
CA SER A 225 22.89 20.78 -2.06
C SER A 225 21.97 19.71 -2.63
N ASN A 226 21.41 18.89 -1.75
CA ASN A 226 20.46 17.82 -2.07
C ASN A 226 19.07 18.05 -1.45
N ASN A 227 18.71 19.30 -1.13
CA ASN A 227 17.52 19.60 -0.34
C ASN A 227 16.24 19.12 -1.00
N PHE A 228 16.14 19.16 -2.33
CA PHE A 228 14.97 18.68 -3.05
C PHE A 228 14.76 17.17 -2.89
N VAL A 229 15.84 16.39 -3.00
CA VAL A 229 15.80 14.94 -2.83
C VAL A 229 15.49 14.61 -1.37
N ASP A 230 16.16 15.28 -0.43
CA ASP A 230 15.93 15.12 1.00
C ASP A 230 14.51 15.51 1.38
N MET A 231 13.95 16.57 0.80
CA MET A 231 12.56 16.98 1.02
C MET A 231 11.57 15.89 0.59
N ILE A 232 11.75 15.32 -0.60
CA ILE A 232 10.89 14.23 -1.09
C ILE A 232 11.05 12.98 -0.23
N GLY A 233 12.31 12.58 0.04
CA GLY A 233 12.63 11.42 0.87
C GLY A 233 12.04 11.55 2.28
N ASN A 234 12.22 12.71 2.92
CA ASN A 234 11.66 13.01 4.22
C ASN A 234 10.13 13.04 4.21
N TYR A 235 9.51 13.58 3.16
CA TYR A 235 8.05 13.58 3.04
C TYR A 235 7.48 12.16 2.94
N VAL A 236 8.08 11.30 2.10
CA VAL A 236 7.63 9.90 1.96
C VAL A 236 7.96 9.08 3.21
N GLY A 237 9.18 9.20 3.75
CA GLY A 237 9.65 8.45 4.91
C GLY A 237 8.90 8.80 6.19
N SER A 238 8.54 10.07 6.39
CA SER A 238 7.80 10.49 7.59
C SER A 238 6.32 10.11 7.60
N PHE A 239 5.80 9.44 6.55
CA PHE A 239 4.42 8.97 6.54
C PHE A 239 4.13 8.06 7.74
N PHE A 240 4.95 7.02 7.94
CA PHE A 240 4.69 6.03 8.98
C PHE A 240 4.81 6.64 10.37
N GLU A 241 5.82 7.47 10.61
CA GLU A 241 6.02 8.18 11.89
C GLU A 241 4.89 9.17 12.21
N THR A 242 4.29 9.77 11.19
CA THR A 242 3.21 10.75 11.38
C THR A 242 1.86 10.05 11.53
N ALA A 243 1.59 9.05 10.69
CA ALA A 243 0.32 8.33 10.66
C ALA A 243 0.20 7.26 11.75
N PHE A 244 1.32 6.78 12.29
CA PHE A 244 1.36 5.75 13.31
C PHE A 244 2.29 6.15 14.46
N GLN A 245 1.88 5.86 15.70
CA GLN A 245 2.70 6.05 16.88
C GLN A 245 3.61 4.81 17.05
N VAL A 246 4.74 4.82 16.36
CA VAL A 246 5.75 3.74 16.45
C VAL A 246 6.68 3.93 17.67
N GLY A 247 6.57 5.04 18.41
CA GLY A 247 7.64 5.51 19.31
C GLY A 247 7.33 5.70 20.80
N ASN A 248 6.19 5.24 21.35
CA ASN A 248 5.88 5.39 22.79
C ASN A 248 5.51 4.09 23.52
N SER A 249 5.38 2.97 22.81
CA SER A 249 5.30 1.67 23.44
C SER A 249 6.73 1.18 23.66
N ASP A 250 7.04 0.61 24.84
CA ASP A 250 8.29 -0.06 25.21
C ASP A 250 8.60 -1.30 24.34
N LEU A 251 8.43 -1.19 23.02
CA LEU A 251 8.72 -2.21 22.04
C LEU A 251 10.21 -2.11 21.73
N ASN A 252 11.01 -2.77 22.56
CA ASN A 252 12.42 -2.96 22.31
C ASN A 252 12.58 -4.01 21.19
N VAL A 253 12.31 -3.59 19.95
CA VAL A 253 12.39 -4.45 18.76
C VAL A 253 13.84 -4.50 18.29
N ASP A 254 14.67 -5.21 19.04
CA ASP A 254 16.06 -5.52 18.66
C ASP A 254 16.04 -6.80 17.80
N ILE A 255 15.57 -6.68 16.56
CA ILE A 255 15.53 -7.79 15.60
C ILE A 255 16.78 -7.67 14.71
N GLU A 256 17.82 -8.44 15.02
CA GLU A 256 19.01 -8.54 14.17
C GLU A 256 18.87 -9.63 13.08
N GLY A 257 17.87 -10.51 13.19
CA GLY A 257 17.58 -11.53 12.17
C GLY A 257 16.22 -12.25 12.30
N TRP A 258 15.90 -13.12 11.33
CA TRP A 258 14.67 -13.93 11.32
C TRP A 258 14.53 -14.86 12.54
N ASP A 259 15.66 -15.23 13.14
CA ASP A 259 15.70 -16.06 14.35
C ASP A 259 15.22 -15.29 15.58
N ASP A 260 15.22 -13.94 15.61
CA ASP A 260 14.84 -13.15 16.79
C ASP A 260 13.34 -12.84 16.88
N LEU A 261 12.53 -13.28 15.91
CA LEU A 261 11.09 -12.98 15.86
C LEU A 261 10.31 -13.52 17.08
N HIS A 262 10.81 -14.56 17.75
CA HIS A 262 10.23 -15.10 18.98
C HIS A 262 10.54 -14.27 20.23
N LYS A 263 11.46 -13.30 20.13
CA LYS A 263 11.80 -12.35 21.21
C LYS A 263 10.91 -11.12 21.22
N LEU A 264 9.93 -11.03 20.31
CA LEU A 264 8.96 -9.94 20.28
C LEU A 264 7.95 -10.12 21.41
N ASP A 265 8.32 -9.67 22.62
CA ASP A 265 7.45 -9.69 23.78
C ASP A 265 6.55 -8.45 23.75
N LEU A 266 5.32 -8.65 23.29
CA LEU A 266 4.30 -7.60 23.32
C LEU A 266 3.59 -7.65 24.67
N PRO A 267 3.27 -6.49 25.28
CA PRO A 267 2.37 -6.44 26.42
C PRO A 267 1.09 -7.24 26.14
N ASP A 268 0.60 -7.99 27.13
CA ASP A 268 -0.59 -8.85 26.98
C ASP A 268 -1.86 -8.07 26.55
N ASP A 269 -1.89 -6.76 26.76
CA ASP A 269 -2.97 -5.85 26.38
C ASP A 269 -2.72 -5.09 25.06
N PHE A 270 -1.66 -5.41 24.33
CA PHE A 270 -1.33 -4.73 23.09
C PHE A 270 -2.42 -4.96 22.03
N SER A 271 -3.02 -3.87 21.58
CA SER A 271 -3.93 -3.84 20.43
C SER A 271 -3.28 -3.12 19.25
N LEU A 272 -3.35 -3.69 18.05
CA LEU A 272 -2.90 -3.01 16.82
C LEU A 272 -3.57 -1.64 16.62
N THR A 273 -4.76 -1.41 17.19
CA THR A 273 -5.42 -0.10 17.09
C THR A 273 -4.77 0.99 17.94
N SER A 274 -3.88 0.67 18.87
CA SER A 274 -3.16 1.69 19.65
C SER A 274 -2.12 2.41 18.79
N ILE A 275 -1.65 1.77 17.70
CA ILE A 275 -0.57 2.30 16.87
C ILE A 275 -1.05 3.37 15.89
N ILE A 276 -2.36 3.50 15.63
CA ILE A 276 -2.87 4.51 14.67
C ILE A 276 -2.84 5.90 15.30
N ASN A 277 -2.46 6.90 14.51
CA ASN A 277 -2.33 8.29 14.97
C ASN A 277 -3.14 9.28 14.10
N PRO A 278 -4.48 9.20 14.09
CA PRO A 278 -5.29 10.08 13.24
C PRO A 278 -5.11 11.56 13.60
N VAL A 279 -4.93 11.89 14.89
CA VAL A 279 -4.73 13.26 15.34
C VAL A 279 -3.37 13.78 14.89
N GLY A 280 -2.29 13.01 15.07
CA GLY A 280 -0.95 13.39 14.60
C GLY A 280 -0.93 13.62 13.09
N LEU A 281 -1.56 12.72 12.33
CA LEU A 281 -1.72 12.85 10.88
C LEU A 281 -2.44 14.15 10.48
N LEU A 282 -3.62 14.41 11.04
CA LEU A 282 -4.43 15.58 10.68
C LEU A 282 -3.88 16.90 11.23
N SER A 283 -3.09 16.87 12.30
CA SER A 283 -2.37 18.04 12.82
C SER A 283 -1.10 18.37 12.03
N SER A 284 -0.62 17.45 11.18
CA SER A 284 0.64 17.61 10.47
C SER A 284 0.54 18.68 9.39
N ILE A 285 1.41 19.69 9.48
CA ILE A 285 1.53 20.70 8.43
C ILE A 285 1.99 20.09 7.09
N LYS A 286 2.80 19.01 7.14
CA LYS A 286 3.29 18.31 5.95
C LYS A 286 2.12 17.76 5.13
N LEU A 287 1.15 17.13 5.78
CA LEU A 287 -0.05 16.59 5.13
C LEU A 287 -0.78 17.68 4.33
N TRP A 288 -1.06 18.82 4.96
CA TRP A 288 -1.86 19.88 4.35
C TRP A 288 -1.12 20.61 3.23
N VAL A 289 0.20 20.83 3.39
CA VAL A 289 1.05 21.36 2.32
C VAL A 289 1.06 20.40 1.12
N GLY A 290 1.21 19.10 1.38
CA GLY A 290 1.13 18.07 0.34
C GLY A 290 -0.22 18.04 -0.35
N ALA A 291 -1.33 18.09 0.41
CA ALA A 291 -2.67 18.12 -0.14
C ALA A 291 -2.94 19.37 -0.99
N ALA A 292 -2.45 20.55 -0.57
CA ALA A 292 -2.54 21.78 -1.35
C ALA A 292 -1.77 21.67 -2.68
N LEU A 293 -0.53 21.16 -2.62
CA LEU A 293 0.29 20.95 -3.81
C LEU A 293 -0.34 19.92 -4.77
N GLY A 294 -0.83 18.80 -4.25
CA GLY A 294 -1.54 17.79 -5.03
C GLY A 294 -2.80 18.33 -5.69
N SER A 295 -3.57 19.13 -4.96
CA SER A 295 -4.76 19.80 -5.49
C SER A 295 -4.42 20.76 -6.63
N ALA A 296 -3.30 21.50 -6.52
CA ALA A 296 -2.82 22.37 -7.59
C ALA A 296 -2.44 21.57 -8.85
N PHE A 297 -1.74 20.45 -8.72
CA PHE A 297 -1.43 19.58 -9.86
C PHE A 297 -2.67 18.96 -10.48
N ILE A 298 -3.63 18.50 -9.67
CA ILE A 298 -4.93 17.97 -10.15
C ILE A 298 -5.69 19.06 -10.93
N ALA A 299 -5.76 20.28 -10.40
CA ALA A 299 -6.37 21.41 -11.09
C ALA A 299 -5.67 21.72 -12.41
N GLY A 300 -4.34 21.66 -12.44
CA GLY A 300 -3.54 21.77 -13.67
C GLY A 300 -3.86 20.67 -14.69
N ALA A 301 -4.06 19.43 -14.23
CA ALA A 301 -4.42 18.31 -15.10
C ALA A 301 -5.82 18.48 -15.70
N ILE A 302 -6.79 18.96 -14.90
CA ILE A 302 -8.15 19.30 -15.36
C ILE A 302 -8.09 20.41 -16.41
N TYR A 303 -7.33 21.47 -16.13
CA TYR A 303 -7.15 22.58 -17.07
C TYR A 303 -6.56 22.09 -18.40
N LEU A 304 -5.45 21.34 -18.35
CA LEU A 304 -4.82 20.84 -19.57
C LEU A 304 -5.72 19.89 -20.36
N ARG A 305 -6.54 19.09 -19.69
CA ARG A 305 -7.54 18.22 -20.33
C ARG A 305 -8.57 19.02 -21.13
N ARG A 306 -9.06 20.14 -20.57
CA ARG A 306 -10.10 20.97 -21.20
C ARG A 306 -9.67 21.66 -22.50
N TYR A 307 -8.38 21.97 -22.66
CA TYR A 307 -7.87 22.83 -23.74
C TYR A 307 -7.02 22.10 -24.79
N ARG A 308 -6.70 20.81 -24.62
CA ARG A 308 -5.73 20.10 -25.48
C ARG A 308 -6.34 18.97 -26.30
N ASP A 309 -7.61 19.09 -26.68
CA ASP A 309 -8.35 18.07 -27.43
C ASP A 309 -7.97 17.95 -28.91
N ASP A 310 -7.29 18.94 -29.47
CA ASP A 310 -7.13 19.11 -30.93
C ASP A 310 -5.71 18.83 -31.44
N SER A 311 -5.02 17.75 -31.02
CA SER A 311 -3.70 17.41 -31.60
C SER A 311 -3.45 15.92 -31.75
#